data_AF-A0A7S9HD43-F1
#
_entry.id   AF-A0A7S9HD43-F1
#
_cell.length_a   1.000
_cell.length_b   1.000
_cell.length_c   1.000
_cell.angle_alpha   90.00
_cell.angle_beta   90.00
_cell.angle_gamma   90.00
#
_symmetry.space_group_name_H-M   'P 1'
#
loop_
_entity.id
_entity.type
_entity.pdbx_description
1 polymer ?
#
loop_
_entity_poly.entity_id
_entity_poly.type
_entity_poly.pdbx_seq_one_letter_code
_entity_poly.pdbx_strand_id
1 'polypeptide(L)'
;MDALNGDFSNIITLTQWVITTSAIAIAAVSLKLSQASFEQSKKNNQFNNHISNKKFFSDHIIRELESLSYVSRSTVDINKYYHFMFPKSADGIFDLNENYENSLLAIRKYLIQTSNQAKKPGAFNYKKHQAKIASSLKDFGFDLVRLSRRDFNLVEEEIFKLVDSVTMLMTSYQKSHMLTEIDIHYR
;
A
#
# COMPACT_ATOMS: atom_id res chain seq x y z
N MET A 1 35.94 68.29 -25.37
CA MET A 1 36.17 66.84 -25.15
C MET A 1 35.41 66.33 -23.94
N ASP A 2 35.24 67.11 -22.88
CA ASP A 2 34.58 66.66 -21.64
C ASP A 2 33.08 66.35 -21.77
N ALA A 3 32.33 67.12 -22.58
CA ALA A 3 30.91 66.85 -22.82
C ALA A 3 30.65 65.51 -23.53
N LEU A 4 31.48 65.18 -24.55
CA LEU A 4 31.41 63.91 -25.26
C LEU A 4 31.72 62.73 -24.33
N ASN A 5 32.73 62.86 -23.47
CA ASN A 5 33.07 61.82 -22.48
C ASN A 5 31.94 61.58 -21.45
N GLY A 6 31.23 62.64 -21.05
CA GLY A 6 30.06 62.53 -20.16
C GLY A 6 28.90 61.77 -20.81
N ASP A 7 28.60 62.05 -22.08
CA ASP A 7 27.52 61.39 -22.82
C ASP A 7 27.81 59.89 -23.06
N PHE A 8 29.05 59.53 -23.39
CA PHE A 8 29.46 58.13 -23.52
C PHE A 8 29.35 57.36 -22.19
N SER A 9 29.74 57.98 -21.07
CA SER A 9 29.60 57.36 -19.74
C SER A 9 28.15 57.08 -19.39
N ASN A 10 27.25 58.03 -19.65
CA ASN A 10 25.82 57.89 -19.37
C ASN A 10 25.18 56.76 -20.20
N ILE A 11 25.56 56.63 -21.48
CA ILE A 11 25.09 55.55 -22.36
C ILE A 11 25.56 54.18 -21.84
N ILE A 12 26.82 54.08 -21.38
CA ILE A 12 27.36 52.83 -20.82
C ILE A 12 26.61 52.45 -19.54
N THR A 13 26.40 53.39 -18.62
CA THR A 13 25.67 53.13 -17.37
C THR A 13 24.22 52.73 -17.62
N LEU A 14 23.53 53.39 -18.55
CA LEU A 14 22.16 53.01 -18.94
C LEU A 14 22.12 51.59 -19.51
N THR A 15 23.08 51.25 -20.37
CA THR A 15 23.18 49.91 -20.97
C THR A 15 23.42 48.84 -19.90
N GLN A 16 24.32 49.10 -18.94
CA GLN A 16 24.57 48.19 -17.82
C GLN A 16 23.31 48.00 -16.97
N TRP A 17 22.58 49.07 -16.65
CA TRP A 17 21.34 48.97 -15.88
C TRP A 17 20.27 48.12 -16.59
N VAL A 18 20.11 48.30 -17.91
CA VAL A 18 19.19 47.48 -18.72
C VAL A 18 19.59 46.01 -18.71
N ILE A 19 20.88 45.70 -18.90
CA ILE A 19 21.39 44.33 -18.88
C ILE A 19 21.16 43.68 -17.51
N THR A 20 21.55 44.35 -16.42
CA THR A 20 21.40 43.83 -15.06
C THR A 20 19.94 43.62 -14.70
N THR A 21 19.07 44.58 -15.01
CA THR A 21 17.63 44.47 -14.72
C THR A 21 16.98 43.33 -15.52
N SER A 22 17.35 43.18 -16.79
CA SER A 22 16.88 42.09 -17.64
C SER A 22 17.35 40.72 -17.13
N ALA A 23 18.60 40.61 -16.69
CA ALA A 23 19.14 39.39 -16.11
C ALA A 23 18.39 38.98 -14.82
N ILE A 24 18.08 39.95 -13.95
CA ILE A 24 17.29 39.70 -12.73
C ILE A 24 15.88 39.22 -13.09
N ALA A 25 15.22 39.85 -14.07
CA ALA A 25 13.89 39.46 -14.52
C ALA A 25 13.88 38.03 -15.09
N ILE A 26 14.85 37.69 -15.94
CA ILE A 26 15.00 36.34 -16.51
C ILE A 26 15.25 35.32 -15.40
N ALA A 27 16.12 35.63 -14.43
CA ALA A 27 16.39 34.75 -13.30
C ALA A 27 15.13 34.50 -12.46
N ALA A 28 14.35 35.53 -12.17
CA ALA A 28 13.10 35.41 -11.41
C ALA A 28 12.06 34.53 -12.15
N VAL A 29 11.87 34.74 -13.45
CA VAL A 29 10.97 33.91 -14.27
C VAL A 29 11.45 32.45 -14.32
N SER A 30 12.76 32.25 -14.50
CA SER A 30 13.36 30.91 -14.56
C SER A 30 13.21 30.15 -13.24
N LEU A 31 13.40 30.83 -12.10
CA LEU A 31 13.17 30.26 -10.78
C LEU A 31 11.71 29.82 -10.60
N LYS A 32 10.76 30.67 -11.01
CA LYS A 32 9.33 30.34 -10.94
C LYS A 32 8.98 29.13 -11.81
N LEU A 33 9.52 29.07 -13.03
CA LEU A 33 9.30 27.94 -13.94
C LEU A 33 9.93 26.65 -13.39
N SER A 34 11.12 26.74 -12.81
CA SER A 34 11.81 25.62 -12.17
C SER A 34 11.00 25.05 -11.01
N GLN A 35 10.47 25.93 -10.13
CA GLN A 35 9.60 25.50 -9.03
C GLN A 35 8.33 24.81 -9.52
N ALA A 36 7.65 25.37 -10.53
CA ALA A 36 6.46 24.75 -11.12
C ALA A 36 6.78 23.37 -11.74
N SER A 37 7.93 23.26 -12.41
CA SER A 37 8.39 22.01 -13.02
C SER A 37 8.72 20.96 -11.94
N PHE A 38 9.32 21.38 -10.83
CA PHE A 38 9.60 20.52 -9.70
C PHE A 38 8.31 19.98 -9.05
N GLU A 39 7.32 20.83 -8.80
CA GLU A 39 6.03 20.41 -8.25
C GLU A 39 5.28 19.44 -9.17
N GLN A 40 5.32 19.69 -10.49
CA GLN A 40 4.73 18.77 -11.46
C GLN A 40 5.47 17.43 -11.48
N SER A 41 6.80 17.45 -11.46
CA SER A 41 7.63 16.25 -11.40
C SER A 41 7.33 15.42 -10.15
N LYS A 42 7.22 16.09 -8.98
CA LYS A 42 6.83 15.46 -7.72
C LYS A 42 5.47 14.76 -7.81
N LYS A 43 4.44 15.44 -8.34
CA LYS A 43 3.10 14.86 -8.53
C LYS A 43 3.12 13.64 -9.48
N ASN A 44 3.84 13.76 -10.59
CA ASN A 44 3.98 12.66 -11.54
C ASN A 44 4.68 11.46 -10.91
N ASN A 45 5.72 11.69 -10.11
CA ASN A 45 6.43 10.62 -9.40
C ASN A 45 5.54 9.94 -8.36
N GLN A 46 4.77 10.70 -7.57
CA GLN A 46 3.81 10.14 -6.61
C GLN A 46 2.78 9.24 -7.30
N PHE A 47 2.19 9.72 -8.40
CA PHE A 47 1.22 8.96 -9.19
C PHE A 47 1.84 7.69 -9.79
N ASN A 48 3.01 7.81 -10.45
CA ASN A 48 3.69 6.67 -11.06
C ASN A 48 4.09 5.62 -10.02
N ASN A 49 4.58 6.05 -8.85
CA ASN A 49 4.91 5.14 -7.76
C ASN A 49 3.67 4.43 -7.22
N HIS A 50 2.55 5.14 -7.04
CA HIS A 50 1.28 4.54 -6.63
C HIS A 50 0.83 3.45 -7.60
N ILE A 51 0.81 3.76 -8.90
CA ILE A 51 0.39 2.83 -9.95
C ILE A 51 1.34 1.62 -10.02
N SER A 52 2.65 1.86 -9.96
CA SER A 52 3.66 0.80 -9.99
C SER A 52 3.53 -0.16 -8.81
N ASN A 53 3.46 0.36 -7.57
CA ASN A 53 3.32 -0.47 -6.37
C ASN A 53 1.99 -1.24 -6.36
N LYS A 54 0.89 -0.57 -6.74
CA LYS A 54 -0.43 -1.22 -6.83
C LYS A 54 -0.44 -2.31 -7.89
N LYS A 55 0.20 -2.09 -9.04
CA LYS A 55 0.34 -3.10 -10.09
C LYS A 55 1.15 -4.28 -9.60
N PHE A 56 2.31 -4.05 -9.00
CA PHE A 56 3.16 -5.10 -8.44
C PHE A 56 2.40 -5.97 -7.42
N PHE A 57 1.68 -5.34 -6.49
CA PHE A 57 0.82 -6.01 -5.52
C PHE A 57 -0.28 -6.85 -6.21
N SER A 58 -0.98 -6.26 -7.17
CA SER A 58 -2.08 -6.92 -7.87
C SER A 58 -1.60 -8.11 -8.69
N ASP A 59 -0.50 -7.95 -9.41
CA ASP A 59 0.11 -9.00 -10.23
C ASP A 59 0.57 -10.18 -9.35
N HIS A 60 1.13 -9.89 -8.17
CA HIS A 60 1.48 -10.95 -7.22
C HIS A 60 0.25 -11.69 -6.70
N ILE A 61 -0.79 -10.98 -6.22
CA ILE A 61 -2.01 -11.64 -5.74
C ILE A 61 -2.66 -12.49 -6.83
N ILE A 62 -2.73 -12.00 -8.08
CA ILE A 62 -3.30 -12.76 -9.20
C ILE A 62 -2.54 -14.07 -9.41
N ARG A 63 -1.20 -14.01 -9.44
CA ARG A 63 -0.35 -15.20 -9.58
C ARG A 63 -0.52 -16.18 -8.43
N GLU A 64 -0.59 -15.69 -7.19
CA GLU A 64 -0.82 -16.57 -6.04
C GLU A 64 -2.20 -17.25 -6.16
N LEU A 65 -3.25 -16.50 -6.50
CA LEU A 65 -4.60 -17.04 -6.71
C LEU A 65 -4.68 -18.09 -7.81
N GLU A 66 -3.90 -17.96 -8.88
CA GLU A 66 -3.82 -18.96 -9.95
C GLU A 66 -3.24 -20.30 -9.48
N SER A 67 -2.49 -20.32 -8.37
CA SER A 67 -1.95 -21.54 -7.76
C SER A 67 -2.89 -22.22 -6.76
N LEU A 68 -3.98 -21.54 -6.37
CA LEU A 68 -4.94 -22.01 -5.37
C LEU A 68 -6.07 -22.81 -6.02
N SER A 69 -6.57 -23.83 -5.31
CA SER A 69 -7.59 -24.76 -5.81
C SER A 69 -9.01 -24.42 -5.34
N TYR A 70 -9.15 -23.72 -4.22
CA TYR A 70 -10.43 -23.45 -3.56
C TYR A 70 -10.77 -21.95 -3.46
N VAL A 71 -9.79 -21.06 -3.61
CA VAL A 71 -9.98 -19.60 -3.63
C VAL A 71 -9.83 -19.07 -5.05
N SER A 72 -10.88 -18.45 -5.58
CA SER A 72 -10.86 -17.87 -6.93
C SER A 72 -10.67 -16.35 -6.89
N ARG A 73 -10.20 -15.77 -8.00
CA ARG A 73 -10.00 -14.33 -8.14
C ARG A 73 -11.24 -13.48 -7.85
N SER A 74 -12.43 -13.99 -8.14
CA SER A 74 -13.68 -13.25 -7.88
C SER A 74 -14.02 -13.10 -6.40
N THR A 75 -13.34 -13.86 -5.52
CA THR A 75 -13.59 -13.82 -4.06
C THR A 75 -12.75 -12.79 -3.32
N VAL A 76 -11.83 -12.11 -4.02
CA VAL A 76 -10.87 -11.16 -3.43
C VAL A 76 -10.99 -9.80 -4.10
N ASP A 77 -11.36 -8.78 -3.32
CA ASP A 77 -11.22 -7.38 -3.72
C ASP A 77 -9.78 -6.91 -3.49
N ILE A 78 -8.96 -7.07 -4.53
CA ILE A 78 -7.54 -6.68 -4.54
C ILE A 78 -7.37 -5.18 -4.24
N ASN A 79 -8.30 -4.32 -4.68
CA ASN A 79 -8.21 -2.88 -4.43
C ASN A 79 -8.42 -2.58 -2.94
N LYS A 80 -9.42 -3.23 -2.34
CA LYS A 80 -9.68 -3.10 -0.91
C LYS A 80 -8.51 -3.61 -0.08
N TYR A 81 -7.95 -4.77 -0.45
CA TYR A 81 -6.78 -5.31 0.23
C TYR A 81 -5.59 -4.33 0.12
N TYR A 82 -5.28 -3.86 -1.08
CA TYR A 82 -4.20 -2.89 -1.28
C TYR A 82 -4.39 -1.61 -0.46
N HIS A 83 -5.61 -1.05 -0.47
CA HIS A 83 -5.94 0.13 0.31
C HIS A 83 -5.87 -0.13 1.82
N PHE A 84 -6.20 -1.34 2.26
CA PHE A 84 -6.09 -1.71 3.67
C PHE A 84 -4.64 -1.72 4.15
N MET A 85 -3.69 -2.17 3.31
CA MET A 85 -2.26 -2.12 3.62
C MET A 85 -1.68 -0.71 3.48
N PHE A 86 -1.98 -0.01 2.37
CA PHE A 86 -1.36 1.27 2.02
C PHE A 86 -2.40 2.36 1.71
N PRO A 87 -3.13 2.85 2.73
CA PRO A 87 -4.26 3.76 2.56
C PRO A 87 -3.86 5.11 1.95
N LYS A 88 -2.63 5.56 2.20
CA LYS A 88 -2.07 6.84 1.74
C LYS A 88 -1.17 6.72 0.50
N SER A 89 -1.19 5.56 -0.17
CA SER A 89 -0.33 5.34 -1.35
C SER A 89 -0.58 6.31 -2.49
N ALA A 90 -1.81 6.85 -2.62
CA ALA A 90 -2.13 7.87 -3.62
C ALA A 90 -1.38 9.19 -3.39
N ASP A 91 -1.01 9.49 -2.14
CA ASP A 91 -0.19 10.64 -1.76
C ASP A 91 1.32 10.36 -1.89
N GLY A 92 1.68 9.16 -2.38
CA GLY A 92 3.05 8.68 -2.46
C GLY A 92 3.63 8.17 -1.13
N ILE A 93 2.78 7.93 -0.13
CA ILE A 93 3.17 7.41 1.19
C ILE A 93 2.86 5.91 1.24
N PHE A 94 3.90 5.08 1.40
CA PHE A 94 3.79 3.62 1.40
C PHE A 94 4.01 3.01 2.79
N ASP A 95 3.71 3.78 3.83
CA ASP A 95 3.70 3.27 5.19
C ASP A 95 2.56 2.27 5.37
N LEU A 96 2.85 1.19 6.07
CA LEU A 96 1.87 0.16 6.37
C LEU A 96 0.85 0.69 7.38
N ASN A 97 -0.42 0.39 7.15
CA ASN A 97 -1.50 0.73 8.06
C ASN A 97 -1.39 -0.04 9.38
N GLU A 98 -1.35 0.64 10.51
CA GLU A 98 -1.36 -0.03 11.84
C GLU A 98 -2.57 -0.95 12.02
N ASN A 99 -3.71 -0.60 11.43
CA ASN A 99 -4.91 -1.45 11.47
C ASN A 99 -4.70 -2.79 10.75
N TYR A 100 -3.83 -2.85 9.74
CA TYR A 100 -3.48 -4.09 9.07
C TYR A 100 -2.81 -5.06 10.05
N GLU A 101 -1.77 -4.59 10.74
CA GLU A 101 -1.05 -5.39 11.73
C GLU A 101 -1.95 -5.83 12.87
N ASN A 102 -2.72 -4.88 13.42
CA ASN A 102 -3.65 -5.16 14.51
C ASN A 102 -4.67 -6.23 14.13
N SER A 103 -5.23 -6.17 12.91
CA SER A 103 -6.16 -7.19 12.41
C SER A 103 -5.49 -8.55 12.22
N LEU A 104 -4.26 -8.58 11.69
CA LEU A 104 -3.48 -9.82 11.52
C LEU A 104 -3.20 -10.48 12.88
N LEU A 105 -2.72 -9.72 13.86
CA LEU A 105 -2.46 -10.19 15.22
C LEU A 105 -3.74 -10.61 15.95
N ALA A 106 -4.85 -9.91 15.71
CA ALA A 106 -6.15 -10.28 16.27
C ALA A 106 -6.67 -11.62 15.73
N ILE A 107 -6.53 -11.86 14.42
CA ILE A 107 -6.85 -13.17 13.80
C ILE A 107 -5.98 -14.25 14.43
N ARG A 108 -4.67 -14.03 14.48
CA ARG A 108 -3.72 -15.00 15.08
C ARG A 108 -4.07 -15.34 16.53
N LYS A 109 -4.29 -14.32 17.36
CA LYS A 109 -4.71 -14.51 18.76
C LYS A 109 -6.00 -15.34 18.86
N TYR A 110 -6.97 -15.04 17.99
CA TYR A 110 -8.23 -15.76 17.94
C TYR A 110 -8.04 -17.25 17.53
N LEU A 111 -7.21 -17.52 16.53
CA LEU A 111 -6.90 -18.88 16.07
C LEU A 111 -6.23 -19.70 17.17
N ILE A 112 -5.23 -19.14 17.87
CA ILE A 112 -4.54 -19.79 18.99
C ILE A 112 -5.53 -20.12 20.12
N GLN A 113 -6.38 -19.17 20.49
CA GLN A 113 -7.39 -19.38 21.55
C GLN A 113 -8.40 -20.47 21.15
N THR A 114 -8.88 -20.44 19.91
CA THR A 114 -9.86 -21.40 19.40
C THR A 114 -9.26 -22.80 19.28
N SER A 115 -8.03 -22.90 18.78
CA SER A 115 -7.25 -24.15 18.68
C SER A 115 -7.05 -24.80 20.05
N ASN A 116 -6.65 -24.02 21.05
CA ASN A 116 -6.48 -24.53 22.42
C ASN A 116 -7.80 -24.97 23.06
N GLN A 117 -8.91 -24.27 22.79
CA GLN A 117 -10.23 -24.66 23.28
C GLN A 117 -10.73 -25.96 22.63
N ALA A 118 -10.45 -26.16 21.34
CA ALA A 118 -10.89 -27.32 20.58
C ALA A 118 -10.28 -28.66 21.05
N LYS A 119 -9.19 -28.61 21.83
CA LYS A 119 -8.63 -29.80 22.51
C LYS A 119 -9.63 -30.45 23.48
N LYS A 120 -10.64 -29.71 23.94
CA LYS A 120 -11.71 -30.22 24.80
C LYS A 120 -12.89 -30.71 23.94
N PRO A 121 -13.38 -31.96 24.11
CA PRO A 121 -14.53 -32.46 23.38
C PRO A 121 -15.75 -31.54 23.49
N GLY A 122 -16.40 -31.24 22.36
CA GLY A 122 -17.61 -30.41 22.30
C GLY A 122 -17.41 -28.89 22.45
N ALA A 123 -16.18 -28.41 22.70
CA ALA A 123 -15.92 -26.98 22.90
C ALA A 123 -15.80 -26.16 21.60
N PHE A 124 -15.58 -26.82 20.45
CA PHE A 124 -15.44 -26.13 19.17
C PHE A 124 -16.79 -25.92 18.47
N ASN A 125 -17.14 -24.65 18.25
CA ASN A 125 -18.32 -24.28 17.46
C ASN A 125 -17.90 -23.77 16.08
N TYR A 126 -17.99 -24.66 15.08
CA TYR A 126 -17.65 -24.36 13.69
C TYR A 126 -18.40 -23.14 13.12
N LYS A 127 -19.72 -23.03 13.34
CA LYS A 127 -20.52 -21.92 12.79
C LYS A 127 -20.06 -20.57 13.33
N LYS A 128 -19.74 -20.52 14.63
CA LYS A 128 -19.20 -19.32 15.28
C LYS A 128 -17.80 -18.99 14.74
N HIS A 129 -16.98 -20.00 14.52
CA HIS A 129 -15.64 -19.84 13.99
C HIS A 129 -15.64 -19.29 12.56
N GLN A 130 -16.41 -19.90 11.66
CA GLN A 130 -16.57 -19.42 10.29
C GLN A 130 -17.05 -17.97 10.25
N ALA A 131 -18.07 -17.62 11.04
CA ALA A 131 -18.57 -16.24 11.09
C ALA A 131 -17.49 -15.25 11.58
N LYS A 132 -16.69 -15.65 12.57
CA LYS A 132 -15.61 -14.79 13.09
C LYS A 132 -14.51 -14.59 12.06
N ILE A 133 -14.03 -15.65 11.42
CA ILE A 133 -12.98 -15.56 10.39
C ILE A 133 -13.47 -14.75 9.19
N ALA A 134 -14.69 -15.00 8.69
CA ALA A 134 -15.29 -14.21 7.61
C ALA A 134 -15.37 -12.71 7.96
N SER A 135 -15.76 -12.37 9.19
CA SER A 135 -15.81 -10.97 9.62
C SER A 135 -14.42 -10.33 9.69
N SER A 136 -13.40 -11.05 10.17
CA SER A 136 -12.04 -10.51 10.31
C SER A 136 -11.32 -10.35 8.97
N LEU A 137 -11.62 -11.21 7.99
CA LEU A 137 -11.01 -11.16 6.66
C LEU A 137 -11.69 -10.16 5.71
N LYS A 138 -12.81 -9.56 6.12
CA LYS A 138 -13.55 -8.60 5.30
C LYS A 138 -12.69 -7.38 4.93
N ASP A 139 -11.85 -6.90 5.84
CA ASP A 139 -10.98 -5.74 5.60
C ASP A 139 -9.82 -6.06 4.66
N PHE A 140 -9.37 -7.31 4.64
CA PHE A 140 -8.42 -7.85 3.67
C PHE A 140 -9.04 -8.06 2.27
N GLY A 141 -10.31 -7.69 2.07
CA GLY A 141 -10.98 -7.81 0.78
C GLY A 141 -11.60 -9.16 0.48
N PHE A 142 -11.64 -10.10 1.43
CA PHE A 142 -12.30 -11.39 1.23
C PHE A 142 -13.78 -11.32 1.60
N ASP A 143 -14.64 -11.83 0.72
CA ASP A 143 -16.06 -12.02 1.01
C ASP A 143 -16.39 -13.52 1.08
N LEU A 144 -16.40 -14.07 2.30
CA LEU A 144 -16.59 -15.49 2.52
C LEU A 144 -18.06 -15.84 2.71
N VAL A 145 -18.58 -16.61 1.77
CA VAL A 145 -19.90 -17.24 1.87
C VAL A 145 -19.91 -18.35 2.93
N ARG A 146 -21.11 -18.72 3.35
CA ARG A 146 -21.29 -19.85 4.26
C ARG A 146 -21.04 -21.17 3.51
N LEU A 147 -20.17 -21.98 4.07
CA LEU A 147 -19.66 -23.22 3.51
C LEU A 147 -19.81 -24.39 4.49
N SER A 148 -19.71 -25.62 3.99
CA SER A 148 -19.59 -26.80 4.84
C SER A 148 -18.26 -26.78 5.61
N ARG A 149 -18.17 -27.49 6.75
CA ARG A 149 -16.94 -27.50 7.56
C ARG A 149 -15.71 -27.95 6.78
N ARG A 150 -15.86 -28.96 5.92
CA ARG A 150 -14.77 -29.46 5.11
C ARG A 150 -14.28 -28.39 4.13
N ASP A 151 -15.20 -27.80 3.38
CA ASP A 151 -14.86 -26.84 2.32
C ASP A 151 -14.30 -25.55 2.92
N PHE A 152 -14.85 -25.10 4.06
CA PHE A 152 -14.34 -23.93 4.76
C PHE A 152 -12.92 -24.12 5.26
N ASN A 153 -12.57 -25.29 5.81
CA ASN A 153 -11.20 -25.55 6.26
C ASN A 153 -10.19 -25.47 5.10
N LEU A 154 -10.57 -25.93 3.91
CA LEU A 154 -9.73 -25.85 2.71
C LEU A 154 -9.57 -24.39 2.23
N VAL A 155 -10.68 -23.66 2.16
CA VAL A 155 -10.68 -22.23 1.79
C VAL A 155 -9.91 -21.38 2.81
N GLU A 156 -10.10 -21.63 4.11
CA GLU A 156 -9.39 -20.95 5.20
C GLU A 156 -7.87 -21.11 5.04
N GLU A 157 -7.40 -22.33 4.81
CA GLU A 157 -5.97 -22.60 4.66
C GLU A 157 -5.36 -21.84 3.48
N GLU A 158 -6.04 -21.85 2.33
CA GLU A 158 -5.57 -21.14 1.15
C GLU A 158 -5.58 -19.62 1.31
N ILE A 159 -6.59 -19.07 1.98
CA ILE A 159 -6.61 -17.63 2.30
C ILE A 159 -5.46 -17.28 3.23
N PHE A 160 -5.17 -18.09 4.26
CA PHE A 160 -4.06 -17.83 5.16
C PHE A 160 -2.71 -17.90 4.42
N LYS A 161 -2.53 -18.84 3.49
CA LYS A 161 -1.34 -18.89 2.63
C LYS A 161 -1.21 -17.62 1.78
N LEU A 162 -2.31 -17.16 1.18
CA LEU A 162 -2.31 -15.93 0.38
C LEU A 162 -1.99 -14.69 1.24
N VAL A 163 -2.60 -14.57 2.41
CA VAL A 163 -2.35 -13.47 3.35
C VAL A 163 -0.89 -13.46 3.78
N ASP A 164 -0.33 -14.61 4.13
CA ASP A 164 1.07 -14.73 4.54
C ASP A 164 2.02 -14.41 3.38
N SER A 165 1.76 -14.92 2.18
CA SER A 165 2.54 -14.65 0.96
C SER A 165 2.60 -13.15 0.67
N VAL A 166 1.45 -12.47 0.68
CA VAL A 166 1.35 -11.01 0.51
C VAL A 166 2.05 -10.26 1.64
N THR A 167 1.87 -10.69 2.89
CA THR A 167 2.50 -10.05 4.05
C THR A 167 4.02 -10.13 3.95
N MET A 168 4.57 -11.31 3.64
CA MET A 168 6.01 -11.50 3.47
C MET A 168 6.57 -10.68 2.30
N LEU A 169 5.81 -10.53 1.21
CA LEU A 169 6.26 -9.77 0.06
C LEU A 169 6.31 -8.26 0.36
N MET A 170 5.27 -7.74 1.03
CA MET A 170 5.06 -6.30 1.16
C MET A 170 5.58 -5.72 2.48
N THR A 171 6.01 -6.56 3.43
CA THR A 171 6.41 -6.15 4.78
C THR A 171 7.69 -6.87 5.22
N SER A 172 8.32 -6.37 6.29
CA SER A 172 9.45 -7.02 6.96
C SER A 172 9.02 -7.88 8.16
N TYR A 173 7.73 -8.27 8.22
CA TYR A 173 7.18 -8.99 9.36
C TYR A 173 7.78 -10.40 9.49
N GLN A 174 7.94 -10.83 10.75
CA GLN A 174 8.53 -12.12 11.08
C GLN A 174 7.44 -13.21 11.13
N LYS A 175 7.89 -14.46 11.32
CA LYS A 175 7.00 -15.63 11.49
C LYS A 175 5.91 -15.45 12.56
N SER A 176 6.15 -14.60 13.56
CA SER A 176 5.16 -14.24 14.59
C SER A 176 3.86 -13.65 14.04
N HIS A 177 3.89 -13.11 12.82
CA HIS A 177 2.75 -12.48 12.16
C HIS A 177 2.06 -13.40 11.15
N MET A 178 2.66 -14.55 10.82
CA MET A 178 2.12 -15.48 9.84
C MET A 178 0.97 -16.29 10.42
N LEU A 179 -0.12 -16.46 9.67
CA LEU A 179 -1.30 -17.22 10.07
C LEU A 179 -1.10 -18.72 9.91
N THR A 180 -0.32 -19.14 8.91
CA THR A 180 -0.01 -20.56 8.62
C THR A 180 0.95 -21.19 9.63
N GLU A 181 1.73 -20.38 10.35
CA GLU A 181 2.65 -20.83 11.42
C GLU A 181 1.91 -21.13 12.74
N ILE A 182 0.57 -21.13 12.76
CA ILE A 182 -0.24 -21.46 13.94
C ILE A 182 -0.63 -22.94 13.89
N ASP A 183 -0.37 -23.67 14.97
CA ASP A 183 -0.83 -25.05 15.12
C ASP A 183 -2.35 -25.09 15.40
N ILE A 184 -3.11 -25.57 14.41
CA ILE A 184 -4.58 -25.59 14.41
C ILE A 184 -5.08 -27.01 14.72
N HIS A 185 -5.72 -27.18 15.88
CA HIS A 185 -6.22 -28.48 16.37
C HIS A 185 -7.73 -28.71 16.15
N TYR A 186 -8.45 -27.74 15.56
CA TYR A 186 -9.89 -27.85 15.31
C TYR A 186 -10.25 -28.39 13.91
N ARG A 187 -9.24 -28.73 13.11
CA ARG A 187 -9.42 -29.24 11.75
C ARG A 187 -9.95 -30.67 11.77
#